data_AF-A0A968TRT7-F1
#
_entry.id   AF-A0A968TRT7-F1
#
_cell.length_a   1.000
_cell.length_b   1.000
_cell.length_c   1.000
_cell.angle_alpha   90.00
_cell.angle_beta   90.00
_cell.angle_gamma   90.00
#
_symmetry.space_group_name_H-M   'P 1'
#
loop_
_entity.id
_entity.type
_entity.pdbx_description
1 polymer ?
#
loop_
_entity_poly.entity_id
_entity_poly.type
_entity_poly.pdbx_seq_one_letter_code
_entity_poly.pdbx_strand_id
1 'polypeptide(L)'
;MVLSSDPDADRVGIELKLPDGSWYHFDGNQIAAVLGYYLMLDPRGPRRRGLVIETLVTTKILGGICRLAGDSPIVDNLLVGFKYVAEVLKKLAAEGRYEHVESSPDRLVLAAEESHGVVMLPTIRDKDATPACMYLAALYQRLHREGRTLLDYYVEILEKLGGYDCVNRSIMMVGADGVARRDRIMTALRAAPPAVLAGETVHKVVDYWDEKVFGPFVSPTDQTSRNVLQVFSDSFVVTVRPSGTEPKLKLYVQLLPAGASSGVQGAALLGEVRQRADELARRIYNDLLAKIDFSLSDAALFLPDIVDLDRKRDFDQKTTPWLETALRAGEHADLEALLAGLRQQVAAMTPGSNPL
;
A
#
# COMPACT_ATOMS: atom_id res chain seq x y z
N MET A 1 16.97 4.84 15.69
CA MET A 1 16.53 4.34 14.38
C MET A 1 17.40 3.16 13.99
N VAL A 2 16.79 2.08 13.51
CA VAL A 2 17.47 0.96 12.88
C VAL A 2 17.23 1.09 11.38
N LEU A 3 18.29 1.00 10.59
CA LEU A 3 18.23 0.86 9.14
C LEU A 3 18.62 -0.57 8.80
N SER A 4 17.88 -1.19 7.91
CA SER A 4 18.17 -2.53 7.40
C SER A 4 18.08 -2.55 5.87
N SER A 5 18.71 -3.55 5.28
CA SER A 5 18.47 -3.95 3.90
C SER A 5 18.20 -5.45 3.82
N ASP A 6 17.62 -5.88 2.71
CA ASP A 6 17.53 -7.29 2.38
C ASP A 6 18.89 -7.82 1.88
N PRO A 7 19.05 -9.16 1.66
CA PRO A 7 20.36 -9.79 1.45
C PRO A 7 21.18 -9.29 0.26
N ASP A 8 20.53 -8.78 -0.78
CA ASP A 8 21.15 -8.19 -1.99
C ASP A 8 21.17 -6.66 -1.98
N ALA A 9 20.72 -6.04 -0.87
CA ALA A 9 20.73 -4.60 -0.63
C ALA A 9 19.88 -3.76 -1.60
N ASP A 10 18.82 -4.36 -2.15
CA ASP A 10 17.91 -3.72 -3.09
C ASP A 10 16.78 -2.95 -2.34
N ARG A 11 16.45 -3.35 -1.11
CA ARG A 11 15.37 -2.76 -0.29
C ARG A 11 15.87 -2.12 0.99
N VAL A 12 15.15 -1.07 1.41
CA VAL A 12 15.41 -0.35 2.67
C VAL A 12 14.31 -0.61 3.71
N GLY A 13 14.72 -1.00 4.92
CA GLY A 13 13.85 -1.11 6.09
C GLY A 13 14.18 -0.06 7.14
N ILE A 14 13.15 0.44 7.84
CA ILE A 14 13.32 1.39 8.94
C ILE A 14 12.43 1.00 10.12
N GLU A 15 13.07 0.87 11.28
CA GLU A 15 12.38 0.76 12.57
C GLU A 15 12.81 1.92 13.47
N LEU A 16 11.85 2.56 14.12
CA LEU A 16 12.09 3.70 15.00
C LEU A 16 11.63 3.38 16.42
N LYS A 17 12.58 3.39 17.37
CA LYS A 17 12.25 3.37 18.79
C LYS A 17 11.77 4.75 19.23
N LEU A 18 10.55 4.82 19.75
CA LEU A 18 9.90 6.04 20.23
C LEU A 18 10.31 6.35 21.68
N PRO A 19 10.08 7.60 22.16
CA PRO A 19 10.43 8.01 23.53
C PRO A 19 9.74 7.20 24.63
N ASP A 20 8.55 6.68 24.38
CA ASP A 20 7.80 5.81 25.29
C ASP A 20 8.32 4.35 25.32
N GLY A 21 9.35 4.06 24.52
CA GLY A 21 9.97 2.74 24.41
C GLY A 21 9.33 1.81 23.38
N SER A 22 8.19 2.19 22.79
CA SER A 22 7.54 1.45 21.70
C SER A 22 8.33 1.55 20.39
N TRP A 23 8.01 0.69 19.44
CA TRP A 23 8.61 0.68 18.12
C TRP A 23 7.59 1.05 17.05
N TYR A 24 8.02 1.85 16.09
CA TYR A 24 7.25 2.21 14.92
C TYR A 24 7.95 1.72 13.65
N HIS A 25 7.25 0.89 12.89
CA HIS A 25 7.67 0.39 11.59
C HIS A 25 7.27 1.37 10.49
N PHE A 26 8.22 1.74 9.63
CA PHE A 26 7.92 2.44 8.38
C PHE A 26 7.86 1.45 7.22
N ASP A 27 6.71 1.37 6.56
CA ASP A 27 6.58 0.64 5.32
C ASP A 27 7.25 1.37 4.13
N GLY A 28 7.39 0.68 3.00
CA GLY A 28 8.02 1.24 1.80
C GLY A 28 7.33 2.51 1.26
N ASN A 29 6.02 2.65 1.44
CA ASN A 29 5.29 3.85 1.01
C ASN A 29 5.62 5.06 1.90
N GLN A 30 5.66 4.87 3.22
CA GLN A 30 6.05 5.91 4.17
C GLN A 30 7.51 6.31 3.95
N ILE A 31 8.40 5.34 3.68
CA ILE A 31 9.80 5.61 3.32
C ILE A 31 9.90 6.45 2.05
N ALA A 32 9.16 6.08 1.00
CA ALA A 32 9.12 6.84 -0.25
C ALA A 32 8.61 8.27 -0.04
N ALA A 33 7.58 8.46 0.78
CA ALA A 33 7.03 9.77 1.13
C ALA A 33 8.06 10.66 1.86
N VAL A 34 8.72 10.11 2.89
CA VAL A 34 9.77 10.80 3.65
C VAL A 34 10.93 11.21 2.75
N LEU A 35 11.42 10.30 1.91
CA LEU A 35 12.50 10.56 0.96
C LEU A 35 12.10 11.61 -0.07
N GLY A 36 10.95 11.45 -0.73
CA GLY A 36 10.45 12.39 -1.72
C GLY A 36 10.31 13.80 -1.16
N TYR A 37 9.69 13.93 0.02
CA TYR A 37 9.51 15.23 0.67
C TYR A 37 10.84 15.84 1.10
N TYR A 38 11.75 15.06 1.72
CA TYR A 38 13.07 15.55 2.12
C TYR A 38 13.90 16.02 0.93
N LEU A 39 13.89 15.26 -0.17
CA LEU A 39 14.66 15.57 -1.36
C LEU A 39 14.14 16.80 -2.10
N MET A 40 12.81 17.03 -2.12
CA MET A 40 12.19 18.03 -3.00
C MET A 40 11.67 19.27 -2.26
N LEU A 41 11.07 19.10 -1.09
CA LEU A 41 10.29 20.15 -0.42
C LEU A 41 10.90 20.66 0.88
N ASP A 42 11.62 19.84 1.65
CA ASP A 42 12.21 20.29 2.91
C ASP A 42 13.17 21.48 2.68
N PRO A 43 12.91 22.67 3.26
CA PRO A 43 13.75 23.86 3.08
C PRO A 43 15.21 23.68 3.52
N ARG A 44 15.48 22.68 4.37
CA ARG A 44 16.82 22.31 4.85
C ARG A 44 17.32 21.00 4.21
N GLY A 45 16.57 20.45 3.26
CA GLY A 45 16.98 19.33 2.42
C GLY A 45 17.59 19.79 1.09
N PRO A 46 17.85 18.85 0.16
CA PRO A 46 18.47 19.14 -1.13
C PRO A 46 17.67 20.03 -2.09
N ARG A 47 16.34 20.16 -1.91
CA ARG A 47 15.45 20.99 -2.75
C ARG A 47 15.54 20.69 -4.25
N ARG A 48 15.68 19.40 -4.59
CA ARG A 48 15.78 18.92 -5.98
C ARG A 48 14.46 19.15 -6.73
N ARG A 49 14.58 19.41 -8.03
CA ARG A 49 13.44 19.43 -8.98
C ARG A 49 13.78 18.52 -10.15
N GLY A 50 12.92 17.56 -10.44
CA GLY A 50 13.23 16.56 -11.44
C GLY A 50 12.24 15.41 -11.45
N LEU A 51 12.65 14.33 -12.12
CA LEU A 51 11.83 13.18 -12.38
C LEU A 51 11.57 12.36 -11.12
N VAL A 52 10.30 12.07 -10.86
CA VAL A 52 9.85 11.04 -9.93
C VAL A 52 9.19 9.91 -10.70
N ILE A 53 9.37 8.66 -10.28
CA ILE A 53 8.71 7.50 -10.87
C ILE A 53 8.07 6.67 -9.77
N GLU A 54 6.80 6.28 -9.93
CA GLU A 54 6.09 5.43 -8.99
C GLU A 54 5.34 4.30 -9.71
N THR A 55 5.14 3.17 -9.03
CA THR A 55 4.25 2.12 -9.54
C THR A 55 2.79 2.37 -9.18
N LEU A 56 1.89 1.66 -9.85
CA LEU A 56 0.43 1.72 -9.63
C LEU A 56 -0.04 1.30 -8.23
N VAL A 57 0.87 0.81 -7.38
CA VAL A 57 0.61 0.43 -5.98
C VAL A 57 1.46 1.22 -4.97
N THR A 58 2.30 2.14 -5.46
CA THR A 58 3.11 3.04 -4.63
C THR A 58 2.33 4.30 -4.30
N THR A 59 2.45 4.78 -3.06
CA THR A 59 1.66 5.89 -2.49
C THR A 59 1.52 7.11 -3.39
N LYS A 60 0.29 7.62 -3.52
CA LYS A 60 -0.05 8.79 -4.34
C LYS A 60 0.43 10.13 -3.74
N ILE A 61 1.01 10.11 -2.54
CA ILE A 61 1.59 11.31 -1.93
C ILE A 61 2.77 11.87 -2.76
N LEU A 62 3.48 11.02 -3.51
CA LEU A 62 4.58 11.46 -4.38
C LEU A 62 4.10 12.42 -5.47
N GLY A 63 2.90 12.19 -6.03
CA GLY A 63 2.26 13.13 -6.96
C GLY A 63 1.96 14.48 -6.31
N GLY A 64 1.52 14.48 -5.04
CA GLY A 64 1.34 15.70 -4.25
C GLY A 64 2.65 16.46 -4.02
N ILE A 65 3.73 15.73 -3.72
CA ILE A 65 5.07 16.29 -3.54
C ILE A 65 5.55 16.94 -4.84
N CYS A 66 5.37 16.27 -5.98
CA CYS A 66 5.77 16.78 -7.29
C CYS A 66 5.05 18.08 -7.67
N ARG A 67 3.73 18.16 -7.42
CA ARG A 67 2.94 19.38 -7.64
C ARG A 67 3.48 20.55 -6.82
N LEU A 68 3.68 20.35 -5.50
CA LEU A 68 4.22 21.39 -4.62
C LEU A 68 5.67 21.77 -4.93
N ALA A 69 6.43 20.88 -5.57
CA ALA A 69 7.80 21.15 -6.01
C ALA A 69 7.88 21.97 -7.32
N GLY A 70 6.76 22.58 -7.74
CA GLY A 70 6.64 23.37 -8.97
C GLY A 70 6.38 22.49 -10.18
N ASP A 71 5.40 21.59 -10.06
CA ASP A 71 4.97 20.64 -11.10
C ASP A 71 6.14 19.84 -11.68
N SER A 72 6.93 19.25 -10.79
CA SER A 72 8.03 18.35 -11.18
C SER A 72 7.49 17.15 -11.97
N PRO A 73 8.20 16.68 -13.02
CA PRO A 73 7.74 15.59 -13.86
C PRO A 73 7.63 14.28 -13.06
N ILE A 74 6.51 13.59 -13.23
CA ILE A 74 6.25 12.29 -12.60
C ILE A 74 5.78 11.28 -13.65
N VAL A 75 6.36 10.09 -13.65
CA VAL A 75 5.82 8.91 -14.33
C VAL A 75 5.10 8.10 -13.27
N ASP A 76 3.78 8.13 -13.27
CA ASP A 76 2.95 7.43 -12.29
C ASP A 76 2.30 6.17 -12.88
N ASN A 77 1.64 5.40 -12.01
CA ASN A 77 0.83 4.24 -12.41
C ASN A 77 1.58 3.16 -13.23
N LEU A 78 2.90 3.09 -13.05
CA LEU A 78 3.72 2.09 -13.73
C LEU A 78 3.41 0.69 -13.21
N LEU A 79 3.40 -0.33 -14.08
CA LEU A 79 3.22 -1.71 -13.65
C LEU A 79 4.27 -2.10 -12.58
N VAL A 80 3.89 -2.97 -11.66
CA VAL A 80 4.78 -3.44 -10.58
C VAL A 80 5.93 -4.24 -11.17
N GLY A 81 7.15 -3.97 -10.69
CA GLY A 81 8.39 -4.59 -11.09
C GLY A 81 9.37 -3.56 -11.64
N PHE A 82 10.57 -3.54 -11.06
CA PHE A 82 11.59 -2.55 -11.39
C PHE A 82 12.07 -2.56 -12.86
N LYS A 83 11.84 -3.66 -13.58
CA LYS A 83 12.03 -3.73 -15.05
C LYS A 83 11.31 -2.60 -15.80
N TYR A 84 10.14 -2.17 -15.32
CA TYR A 84 9.39 -1.10 -15.94
C TYR A 84 10.03 0.27 -15.64
N VAL A 85 10.53 0.49 -14.42
CA VAL A 85 11.30 1.70 -14.08
C VAL A 85 12.57 1.78 -14.94
N ALA A 86 13.28 0.67 -15.10
CA ALA A 86 14.46 0.59 -15.96
C ALA A 86 14.12 0.91 -17.43
N GLU A 87 12.99 0.43 -17.95
CA GLU A 87 12.51 0.74 -19.30
C GLU A 87 12.15 2.22 -19.47
N VAL A 88 11.52 2.86 -18.47
CA VAL A 88 11.26 4.30 -18.46
C VAL A 88 12.56 5.08 -18.57
N LEU A 89 13.55 4.77 -17.71
CA LEU A 89 14.85 5.45 -17.74
C LEU A 89 15.58 5.23 -19.07
N LYS A 90 15.48 4.02 -19.65
CA LYS A 90 16.05 3.72 -20.97
C LYS A 90 15.41 4.56 -22.08
N LYS A 91 14.08 4.66 -22.11
CA LYS A 91 13.34 5.45 -23.11
C LYS A 91 13.62 6.94 -22.97
N LEU A 92 13.64 7.47 -21.75
CA LEU A 92 14.03 8.86 -21.50
C LEU A 92 15.46 9.16 -21.97
N ALA A 93 16.40 8.22 -21.79
CA ALA A 93 17.77 8.38 -22.29
C ALA A 93 17.84 8.46 -23.82
N ALA A 94 17.03 7.64 -24.51
CA ALA A 94 17.07 7.51 -25.96
C ALA A 94 16.24 8.59 -26.68
N GLU A 95 15.09 8.95 -26.11
CA GLU A 95 14.06 9.74 -26.78
C GLU A 95 13.80 11.09 -26.10
N GLY A 96 14.32 11.32 -24.89
CA GLY A 96 14.04 12.52 -24.09
C GLY A 96 12.61 12.61 -23.56
N ARG A 97 11.80 11.55 -23.74
CA ARG A 97 10.40 11.49 -23.33
C ARG A 97 9.93 10.05 -23.03
N TYR A 98 8.93 9.95 -22.17
CA TYR A 98 8.16 8.73 -21.92
C TYR A 98 6.69 9.13 -21.79
N GLU A 99 5.85 8.63 -22.70
CA GLU A 99 4.45 9.07 -22.83
C GLU A 99 4.33 10.60 -22.92
N HIS A 100 3.70 11.23 -21.94
CA HIS A 100 3.48 12.68 -21.85
C HIS A 100 4.55 13.40 -21.01
N VAL A 101 5.54 12.67 -20.48
CA VAL A 101 6.60 13.21 -19.63
C VAL A 101 7.86 13.45 -20.45
N GLU A 102 8.28 14.72 -20.55
CA GLU A 102 9.56 15.12 -21.14
C GLU A 102 10.61 15.32 -20.03
N SER A 103 11.68 14.53 -20.06
CA SER A 103 12.73 14.56 -19.03
C SER A 103 14.00 13.83 -19.48
N SER A 104 14.99 13.76 -18.60
CA SER A 104 16.20 12.95 -18.76
C SER A 104 16.42 12.09 -17.51
N PRO A 105 17.01 10.88 -17.63
CA PRO A 105 17.39 10.08 -16.46
C PRO A 105 18.25 10.86 -15.48
N ASP A 106 19.13 11.76 -15.93
CA ASP A 106 19.99 12.57 -15.04
C ASP A 106 19.21 13.47 -14.07
N ARG A 107 17.93 13.72 -14.38
CA ARG A 107 17.01 14.47 -13.52
C ARG A 107 16.28 13.60 -12.50
N LEU A 108 16.56 12.30 -12.43
CA LEU A 108 15.93 11.37 -11.49
C LEU A 108 16.18 11.81 -10.05
N VAL A 109 15.09 12.15 -9.35
CA VAL A 109 15.10 12.46 -7.93
C VAL A 109 14.88 11.18 -7.13
N LEU A 110 13.83 10.44 -7.48
CA LEU A 110 13.40 9.22 -6.79
C LEU A 110 12.56 8.37 -7.75
N ALA A 111 12.86 7.08 -7.84
CA ALA A 111 11.88 6.09 -8.27
C ALA A 111 11.63 5.11 -7.13
N ALA A 112 10.37 4.74 -6.89
CA ALA A 112 9.97 3.98 -5.72
C ALA A 112 8.94 2.88 -6.04
N GLU A 113 9.04 1.78 -5.30
CA GLU A 113 8.04 0.73 -5.15
C GLU A 113 7.61 0.62 -3.69
N GLU A 114 6.32 0.39 -3.45
CA GLU A 114 5.70 0.09 -2.15
C GLU A 114 6.41 -1.04 -1.38
N SER A 115 7.02 -1.96 -2.13
CA SER A 115 7.79 -3.10 -1.66
C SER A 115 9.17 -2.75 -1.10
N HIS A 116 9.35 -1.54 -0.54
CA HIS A 116 10.59 -1.03 0.05
C HIS A 116 11.74 -0.76 -0.96
N GLY A 117 11.45 -0.80 -2.26
CA GLY A 117 12.43 -0.60 -3.31
C GLY A 117 12.54 0.86 -3.71
N VAL A 118 13.75 1.40 -3.79
CA VAL A 118 13.97 2.77 -4.27
C VAL A 118 15.23 2.87 -5.13
N VAL A 119 15.29 3.84 -6.03
CA VAL A 119 16.54 4.26 -6.69
C VAL A 119 16.58 5.78 -6.81
N MET A 120 17.77 6.33 -6.60
CA MET A 120 18.04 7.77 -6.69
C MET A 120 19.20 8.08 -7.64
N LEU A 121 19.83 7.04 -8.19
CA LEU A 121 20.98 7.12 -9.08
C LEU A 121 20.57 6.63 -10.48
N PRO A 122 20.57 7.50 -11.49
CA PRO A 122 20.06 7.15 -12.82
C PRO A 122 21.02 6.28 -13.64
N THR A 123 22.16 5.87 -13.09
CA THR A 123 23.05 4.86 -13.67
C THR A 123 22.69 3.44 -13.23
N ILE A 124 21.94 3.29 -12.13
CA ILE A 124 21.48 2.00 -11.63
C ILE A 124 20.15 1.66 -12.30
N ARG A 125 19.99 0.40 -12.71
CA ARG A 125 18.76 -0.13 -13.38
C ARG A 125 17.99 -1.11 -12.51
N ASP A 126 18.35 -1.14 -11.23
CA ASP A 126 17.74 -1.92 -10.17
C ASP A 126 17.53 -1.03 -8.94
N LYS A 127 16.91 -1.58 -7.91
CA LYS A 127 16.77 -0.89 -6.63
C LYS A 127 18.13 -0.82 -5.93
N ASP A 128 18.31 0.21 -5.10
CA ASP A 128 19.51 0.39 -4.31
C ASP A 128 19.15 1.07 -2.99
N ALA A 129 19.28 0.33 -1.89
CA ALA A 129 19.01 0.81 -0.55
C ALA A 129 20.07 1.82 -0.06
N THR A 130 21.28 1.82 -0.64
CA THR A 130 22.43 2.54 -0.09
C THR A 130 22.24 4.05 -0.07
N PRO A 131 21.86 4.72 -1.19
CA PRO A 131 21.61 6.16 -1.19
C PRO A 131 20.47 6.53 -0.24
N ALA A 132 19.43 5.69 -0.17
CA ALA A 132 18.30 5.90 0.72
C ALA A 132 18.73 5.92 2.18
N CYS A 133 19.48 4.91 2.62
CA CYS A 133 20.03 4.81 3.97
C CYS A 133 20.89 6.03 4.31
N MET A 134 21.70 6.54 3.38
CA MET A 134 22.52 7.73 3.59
C MET A 134 21.68 8.98 3.83
N TYR A 135 20.67 9.24 2.97
CA TYR A 135 19.78 10.39 3.14
C TYR A 135 18.96 10.29 4.42
N LEU A 136 18.45 9.10 4.74
CA LEU A 136 17.68 8.85 5.96
C LEU A 136 18.52 9.02 7.22
N ALA A 137 19.78 8.56 7.23
CA ALA A 137 20.70 8.77 8.34
C ALA A 137 21.01 10.26 8.56
N ALA A 138 21.24 11.02 7.49
CA ALA A 138 21.47 12.46 7.57
C ALA A 138 20.23 13.21 8.09
N LEU A 139 19.05 12.86 7.57
CA LEU A 139 17.77 13.40 8.04
C LEU A 139 17.54 13.09 9.52
N TYR A 140 17.73 11.84 9.92
CA TYR A 140 17.58 11.41 11.31
C TYR A 140 18.53 12.14 12.25
N GLN A 141 19.80 12.30 11.89
CA GLN A 141 20.77 13.05 12.70
C GLN A 141 20.31 14.49 12.92
N ARG A 142 19.81 15.15 11.87
CA ARG A 142 19.29 16.51 11.96
C ARG A 142 18.05 16.59 12.86
N LEU A 143 17.05 15.73 12.64
CA LEU A 143 15.83 15.70 13.44
C LEU A 143 16.13 15.43 14.92
N HIS A 144 17.07 14.52 15.21
CA HIS A 144 17.49 14.21 16.57
C HIS A 144 18.08 15.44 17.30
N ARG A 145 18.90 16.24 16.61
CA ARG A 145 19.43 17.51 17.16
C ARG A 145 18.36 18.55 17.43
N GLU A 146 17.22 18.46 16.76
CA GLU A 146 16.07 19.34 16.92
C GLU A 146 15.09 18.82 17.99
N GLY A 147 15.38 17.69 18.64
CA GLY A 147 14.47 17.04 19.58
C GLY A 147 13.23 16.45 18.90
N ARG A 148 13.30 16.19 17.59
CA ARG A 148 12.22 15.62 16.78
C ARG A 148 12.53 14.18 16.37
N THR A 149 11.50 13.38 16.19
CA THR A 149 11.60 12.03 15.64
C THR A 149 11.31 12.01 14.14
N LEU A 150 11.69 10.92 13.46
CA LEU A 150 11.31 10.71 12.06
C LEU A 150 9.79 10.56 11.89
N LEU A 151 9.10 10.06 12.93
CA LEU A 151 7.64 9.96 12.94
C LEU A 151 7.00 11.35 12.97
N ASP A 152 7.49 12.26 13.82
CA ASP A 152 7.03 13.67 13.83
C ASP A 152 7.22 14.33 12.46
N TYR A 153 8.31 13.98 11.78
CA TYR A 153 8.57 14.47 10.42
C TYR A 153 7.58 13.89 9.40
N TYR A 154 7.28 12.59 9.45
CA TYR A 154 6.27 11.98 8.58
C TYR A 154 4.87 12.55 8.83
N VAL A 155 4.50 12.79 10.09
CA VAL A 155 3.23 13.43 10.43
C VAL A 155 3.16 14.86 9.90
N GLU A 156 4.24 15.65 9.96
CA GLU A 156 4.30 16.98 9.34
C GLU A 156 4.05 16.92 7.82
N ILE A 157 4.53 15.86 7.14
CA ILE A 157 4.26 15.65 5.71
C ILE A 157 2.75 15.45 5.49
N LEU A 158 2.10 14.61 6.30
CA LEU A 158 0.65 14.39 6.21
C LEU A 158 -0.15 15.66 6.53
N GLU A 159 0.28 16.47 7.49
CA GLU A 159 -0.37 17.76 7.78
C GLU A 159 -0.28 18.73 6.60
N LYS A 160 0.83 18.71 5.85
CA LYS A 160 1.07 19.62 4.72
C LYS A 160 0.42 19.18 3.42
N LEU A 161 0.46 17.88 3.13
CA LEU A 161 -0.05 17.32 1.87
C LEU A 161 -1.46 16.74 2.00
N GLY A 162 -1.91 16.48 3.23
CA GLY A 162 -3.16 15.82 3.54
C GLY A 162 -2.98 14.36 3.98
N GLY A 163 -4.05 13.78 4.50
CA GLY A 163 -4.07 12.42 5.05
C GLY A 163 -4.00 11.34 3.97
N TYR A 164 -2.79 11.03 3.51
CA TYR A 164 -2.50 9.86 2.68
C TYR A 164 -2.20 8.64 3.55
N ASP A 165 -2.67 7.47 3.11
CA ASP A 165 -2.21 6.20 3.66
C ASP A 165 -2.35 5.08 2.63
N CYS A 166 -1.70 3.95 2.87
CA CYS A 166 -1.76 2.79 2.00
C CYS A 166 -1.97 1.50 2.80
N VAL A 167 -3.06 0.79 2.51
CA VAL A 167 -3.39 -0.49 3.14
C VAL A 167 -3.36 -1.59 2.08
N ASN A 168 -2.53 -2.59 2.33
CA ASN A 168 -2.42 -3.76 1.46
C ASN A 168 -3.20 -4.93 2.07
N ARG A 169 -4.13 -5.49 1.31
CA ARG A 169 -4.92 -6.66 1.71
C ARG A 169 -4.73 -7.80 0.72
N SER A 170 -4.98 -9.02 1.17
CA SER A 170 -5.03 -10.23 0.36
C SER A 170 -6.24 -11.08 0.71
N ILE A 171 -6.98 -11.51 -0.31
CA ILE A 171 -8.05 -12.51 -0.18
C ILE A 171 -7.44 -13.86 -0.52
N MET A 172 -7.12 -14.67 0.49
CA MET A 172 -6.60 -16.01 0.31
C MET A 172 -7.76 -16.98 0.05
N MET A 173 -7.75 -17.68 -1.09
CA MET A 173 -8.79 -18.62 -1.48
C MET A 173 -8.14 -19.94 -1.88
N VAL A 174 -8.23 -20.97 -1.03
CA VAL A 174 -7.45 -22.20 -1.23
C VAL A 174 -8.09 -23.18 -2.22
N GLY A 175 -7.27 -24.00 -2.86
CA GLY A 175 -7.71 -25.07 -3.76
C GLY A 175 -8.21 -24.60 -5.12
N ALA A 176 -8.67 -25.55 -5.94
CA ALA A 176 -9.15 -25.29 -7.30
C ALA A 176 -10.38 -24.36 -7.32
N ASP A 177 -11.28 -24.52 -6.36
CA ASP A 177 -12.44 -23.63 -6.20
C ASP A 177 -11.99 -22.19 -5.87
N GLY A 178 -10.92 -22.02 -5.10
CA GLY A 178 -10.36 -20.72 -4.80
C GLY A 178 -9.84 -19.97 -6.03
N VAL A 179 -9.20 -20.68 -6.97
CA VAL A 179 -8.80 -20.12 -8.28
C VAL A 179 -10.04 -19.65 -9.06
N ALA A 180 -11.08 -20.47 -9.13
CA ALA A 180 -12.32 -20.13 -9.82
C ALA A 180 -13.03 -18.91 -9.20
N ARG A 181 -13.07 -18.81 -7.87
CA ARG A 181 -13.61 -17.64 -7.15
C ARG A 181 -12.82 -16.37 -7.46
N ARG A 182 -11.49 -16.42 -7.40
CA ARG A 182 -10.61 -15.29 -7.76
C ARG A 182 -10.88 -14.80 -9.18
N ASP A 183 -10.94 -15.73 -10.13
CA ASP A 183 -11.15 -15.39 -11.55
C ASP A 183 -12.56 -14.87 -11.80
N ARG A 184 -13.56 -15.36 -11.05
CA ARG A 184 -14.92 -14.82 -11.08
C ARG A 184 -14.95 -13.36 -10.61
N ILE A 185 -14.26 -13.01 -9.52
CA ILE A 185 -14.17 -11.61 -9.06
C ILE A 185 -13.58 -10.73 -10.16
N MET A 186 -12.42 -11.10 -10.71
CA MET A 186 -11.77 -10.32 -11.77
C MET A 186 -12.63 -10.19 -13.02
N THR A 187 -13.27 -11.28 -13.45
CA THR A 187 -14.17 -11.28 -14.61
C THR A 187 -15.39 -10.39 -14.36
N ALA A 188 -15.99 -10.45 -13.18
CA ALA A 188 -17.13 -9.62 -12.82
C ALA A 188 -16.77 -8.12 -12.81
N LEU A 189 -15.61 -7.76 -12.25
CA LEU A 189 -15.13 -6.37 -12.26
C LEU A 189 -14.87 -5.85 -13.67
N ARG A 190 -14.38 -6.69 -14.60
CA ARG A 190 -14.17 -6.30 -16.00
C ARG A 190 -15.46 -6.20 -16.78
N ALA A 191 -16.40 -7.13 -16.57
CA ALA A 191 -17.66 -7.17 -17.29
C ALA A 191 -18.60 -6.02 -16.87
N ALA A 192 -18.58 -5.65 -15.59
CA ALA A 192 -19.35 -4.55 -15.04
C ALA A 192 -18.49 -3.74 -14.06
N PRO A 193 -17.63 -2.83 -14.56
CA PRO A 193 -16.83 -1.95 -13.72
C PRO A 193 -17.72 -1.20 -12.72
N PRO A 194 -17.35 -1.12 -11.43
CA PRO A 194 -18.20 -0.54 -10.40
C PRO A 194 -18.36 0.98 -10.62
N ALA A 195 -19.59 1.47 -10.59
CA ALA A 195 -19.88 2.91 -10.51
C ALA A 195 -19.78 3.44 -9.07
N VAL A 196 -19.91 2.56 -8.08
CA VAL A 196 -19.76 2.84 -6.65
C VAL A 196 -18.92 1.73 -6.03
N LEU A 197 -17.96 2.10 -5.18
CA LEU A 197 -17.12 1.17 -4.43
C LEU A 197 -16.85 1.74 -3.03
N ALA A 198 -17.06 0.92 -2.00
CA ALA A 198 -17.01 1.27 -0.58
C ALA A 198 -17.88 2.48 -0.19
N GLY A 199 -18.99 2.67 -0.91
CA GLY A 199 -19.92 3.80 -0.74
C GLY A 199 -19.52 5.08 -1.48
N GLU A 200 -18.37 5.10 -2.16
CA GLU A 200 -17.86 6.26 -2.89
C GLU A 200 -18.13 6.14 -4.39
N THR A 201 -18.36 7.26 -5.05
CA THR A 201 -18.52 7.31 -6.50
C THR A 201 -17.19 7.03 -7.19
N VAL A 202 -17.21 6.10 -8.14
CA VAL A 202 -16.06 5.79 -9.00
C VAL A 202 -16.14 6.66 -10.24
N HIS A 203 -15.09 7.46 -10.49
CA HIS A 203 -15.04 8.33 -11.67
C HIS A 203 -14.16 7.76 -12.79
N LYS A 204 -13.30 6.78 -12.51
CA LYS A 204 -12.45 6.13 -13.52
C LYS A 204 -12.09 4.70 -13.13
N VAL A 205 -12.09 3.81 -14.12
CA VAL A 205 -11.54 2.45 -14.01
C VAL A 205 -10.58 2.23 -15.16
N VAL A 206 -9.39 1.69 -14.87
CA VAL A 206 -8.38 1.32 -15.86
C VAL A 206 -8.14 -0.18 -15.76
N ASP A 207 -8.42 -0.91 -16.83
CA ASP A 207 -8.05 -2.31 -16.97
C ASP A 207 -6.78 -2.41 -17.81
N TYR A 208 -5.67 -2.76 -17.17
CA TYR A 208 -4.40 -2.95 -17.87
C TYR A 208 -4.44 -4.17 -18.79
N TRP A 209 -5.44 -5.04 -18.67
CA TRP A 209 -5.66 -6.17 -19.57
C TRP A 209 -6.29 -5.77 -20.91
N ASP A 210 -6.79 -4.54 -21.07
CA ASP A 210 -7.42 -4.09 -22.31
C ASP A 210 -6.39 -3.90 -23.44
N GLU A 211 -6.33 -4.87 -24.36
CA GLU A 211 -5.45 -4.85 -25.53
C GLU A 211 -5.81 -3.73 -26.53
N LYS A 212 -7.00 -3.13 -26.46
CA LYS A 212 -7.37 -1.98 -27.30
C LYS A 212 -6.69 -0.69 -26.83
N VAL A 213 -6.46 -0.57 -25.52
CA VAL A 213 -5.82 0.61 -24.91
C VAL A 213 -4.30 0.45 -24.90
N PHE A 214 -3.82 -0.73 -24.52
CA PHE A 214 -2.39 -0.97 -24.25
C PHE A 214 -1.72 -1.87 -25.30
N GLY A 215 -2.42 -2.23 -26.37
CA GLY A 215 -1.92 -3.12 -27.41
C GLY A 215 -1.91 -4.60 -27.02
N PRO A 216 -1.58 -5.49 -27.97
CA PRO A 216 -1.60 -6.92 -27.74
C PRO A 216 -0.55 -7.35 -26.72
N PHE A 217 -0.80 -8.45 -26.01
CA PHE A 217 0.20 -9.01 -25.11
C PHE A 217 1.43 -9.48 -25.88
N VAL A 218 2.61 -9.06 -25.42
CA VAL A 218 3.88 -9.40 -26.11
C VAL A 218 4.60 -10.60 -25.50
N SER A 219 4.16 -11.07 -24.32
CA SER A 219 4.65 -12.28 -23.67
C SER A 219 3.72 -12.76 -22.55
N PRO A 220 3.85 -14.00 -22.05
CA PRO A 220 3.11 -14.46 -20.86
C PRO A 220 3.42 -13.64 -19.60
N THR A 221 4.66 -13.17 -19.48
CA THR A 221 5.08 -12.29 -18.36
C THR A 221 4.41 -10.93 -18.43
N ASP A 222 4.31 -10.35 -19.63
CA ASP A 222 3.58 -9.10 -19.87
C ASP A 222 2.09 -9.27 -19.52
N GLN A 223 1.45 -10.30 -20.07
CA GLN A 223 0.06 -10.63 -19.77
C GLN A 223 -0.20 -10.77 -18.27
N THR A 224 0.65 -11.51 -17.56
CA THR A 224 0.50 -11.69 -16.10
C THR A 224 0.71 -10.37 -15.34
N SER A 225 1.67 -9.54 -15.78
CA SER A 225 1.94 -8.23 -15.16
C SER A 225 0.80 -7.24 -15.38
N ARG A 226 0.10 -7.36 -16.51
CA ARG A 226 -1.06 -6.56 -16.91
C ARG A 226 -2.39 -7.07 -16.37
N ASN A 227 -2.41 -8.16 -15.59
CA ASN A 227 -3.61 -8.62 -14.87
C ASN A 227 -3.91 -7.72 -13.67
N VAL A 228 -4.32 -6.49 -13.96
CA VAL A 228 -4.49 -5.45 -12.95
C VAL A 228 -5.66 -4.56 -13.35
N LEU A 229 -6.54 -4.30 -12.38
CA LEU A 229 -7.57 -3.28 -12.46
C LEU A 229 -7.25 -2.18 -11.46
N GLN A 230 -7.38 -0.94 -11.87
CA GLN A 230 -7.25 0.22 -11.00
C GLN A 230 -8.54 1.04 -11.02
N VAL A 231 -9.08 1.31 -9.84
CA VAL A 231 -10.34 2.05 -9.65
C VAL A 231 -10.03 3.34 -8.91
N PHE A 232 -10.55 4.44 -9.41
CA PHE A 232 -10.31 5.78 -8.89
C PHE A 232 -11.61 6.42 -8.40
N SER A 233 -11.55 6.96 -7.20
CA SER A 233 -12.54 7.88 -6.62
C SER A 233 -11.83 9.15 -6.16
N ASP A 234 -12.58 10.12 -5.68
CA ASP A 234 -11.99 11.36 -5.13
C ASP A 234 -11.28 11.10 -3.80
N SER A 235 -11.68 10.04 -3.08
CA SER A 235 -11.17 9.71 -1.75
C SER A 235 -10.10 8.60 -1.77
N PHE A 236 -9.98 7.84 -2.85
CA PHE A 236 -9.02 6.74 -2.93
C PHE A 236 -8.64 6.33 -4.36
N VAL A 237 -7.52 5.62 -4.45
CA VAL A 237 -7.20 4.73 -5.58
C VAL A 237 -7.08 3.32 -5.05
N VAL A 238 -7.70 2.34 -5.70
CA VAL A 238 -7.49 0.93 -5.38
C VAL A 238 -7.03 0.15 -6.59
N THR A 239 -5.98 -0.64 -6.38
CA THR A 239 -5.48 -1.60 -7.36
C THR A 239 -5.85 -3.01 -6.93
N VAL A 240 -6.53 -3.75 -7.82
CA VAL A 240 -6.90 -5.15 -7.64
C VAL A 240 -6.12 -6.01 -8.63
N ARG A 241 -5.39 -7.01 -8.13
CA ARG A 241 -4.62 -7.94 -8.97
C ARG A 241 -4.59 -9.36 -8.42
N PRO A 242 -4.80 -10.39 -9.24
CA PRO A 242 -4.53 -11.76 -8.83
C PRO A 242 -3.03 -11.98 -8.62
N SER A 243 -2.70 -12.84 -7.66
CA SER A 243 -1.35 -13.37 -7.53
C SER A 243 -1.09 -14.39 -8.64
N GLY A 244 0.11 -14.34 -9.24
CA GLY A 244 0.51 -15.26 -10.30
C GLY A 244 0.89 -16.65 -9.80
N THR A 245 1.27 -16.78 -8.53
CA THR A 245 1.82 -18.03 -7.96
C THR A 245 0.93 -18.66 -6.90
N GLU A 246 0.00 -17.90 -6.33
CA GLU A 246 -0.86 -18.33 -5.23
C GLU A 246 -2.32 -18.03 -5.56
N PRO A 247 -3.29 -18.79 -5.06
CA PRO A 247 -4.70 -18.56 -5.31
C PRO A 247 -5.22 -17.44 -4.38
N LYS A 248 -4.60 -16.26 -4.50
CA LYS A 248 -4.98 -15.06 -3.75
C LYS A 248 -5.22 -13.86 -4.65
N LEU A 249 -6.11 -12.98 -4.21
CA LEU A 249 -6.37 -11.68 -4.83
C LEU A 249 -5.76 -10.59 -3.95
N LYS A 250 -4.86 -9.77 -4.49
CA LYS A 250 -4.24 -8.66 -3.76
C LYS A 250 -5.03 -7.37 -4.01
N LEU A 251 -5.21 -6.59 -2.95
CA LEU A 251 -5.76 -5.25 -2.97
C LEU A 251 -4.73 -4.28 -2.41
N TYR A 252 -4.53 -3.17 -3.10
CA TYR A 252 -3.68 -2.08 -2.65
C TYR A 252 -4.55 -0.83 -2.60
N VAL A 253 -4.94 -0.44 -1.40
CA VAL A 253 -5.89 0.65 -1.15
C VAL A 253 -5.10 1.87 -0.74
N GLN A 254 -5.14 2.90 -1.57
CA GLN A 254 -4.41 4.15 -1.37
C GLN A 254 -5.42 5.23 -1.01
N LEU A 255 -5.47 5.61 0.26
CA LEU A 255 -6.29 6.70 0.74
C LEU A 255 -5.72 8.03 0.22
N LEU A 256 -6.60 8.87 -0.32
CA LEU A 256 -6.29 10.23 -0.74
C LEU A 256 -6.82 11.23 0.29
N PRO A 257 -6.23 12.43 0.39
CA PRO A 257 -6.76 13.50 1.21
C PRO A 257 -8.19 13.83 0.77
N ALA A 258 -9.12 13.78 1.73
CA ALA A 258 -10.40 14.45 1.55
C ALA A 258 -10.12 15.96 1.43
N GLY A 259 -10.79 16.66 0.51
CA GLY A 259 -10.53 18.09 0.24
C GLY A 259 -10.68 19.05 1.43
N ALA A 260 -11.13 18.57 2.60
CA ALA A 260 -11.09 19.30 3.86
C ALA A 260 -9.88 18.87 4.70
N SER A 261 -9.14 19.84 5.24
CA SER A 261 -8.11 19.58 6.25
C SER A 261 -8.72 18.88 7.46
N SER A 262 -8.06 17.83 7.96
CA SER A 262 -8.47 17.20 9.23
C SER A 262 -8.44 18.25 10.35
N GLY A 263 -9.40 18.15 11.27
CA GLY A 263 -9.47 19.02 12.45
C GLY A 263 -8.47 18.65 13.54
N VAL A 264 -7.71 17.55 13.37
CA VAL A 264 -6.70 17.07 14.32
C VAL A 264 -5.29 17.13 13.71
N GLN A 265 -4.28 17.10 14.58
CA GLN A 265 -2.86 17.24 14.25
C GLN A 265 -2.03 16.18 14.98
N GLY A 266 -0.76 16.06 14.63
CA GLY A 266 0.17 15.19 15.35
C GLY A 266 -0.22 13.70 15.29
N ALA A 267 0.01 12.99 16.39
CA ALA A 267 -0.31 11.56 16.49
C ALA A 267 -1.81 11.25 16.28
N ALA A 268 -2.70 12.18 16.61
CA ALA A 268 -4.14 12.02 16.41
C ALA A 268 -4.50 11.99 14.91
N LEU A 269 -3.85 12.84 14.10
CA LEU A 269 -4.01 12.80 12.64
C LEU A 269 -3.57 11.45 12.07
N LEU A 270 -2.40 10.96 12.49
CA LEU A 270 -1.89 9.67 12.01
C LEU A 270 -2.85 8.52 12.38
N GLY A 271 -3.40 8.53 13.59
CA GLY A 271 -4.39 7.55 14.03
C GLY A 271 -5.68 7.61 13.20
N GLU A 272 -6.23 8.81 12.96
CA GLU A 272 -7.43 9.00 12.15
C GLU A 272 -7.23 8.51 10.72
N VAL A 273 -6.13 8.92 10.09
CA VAL A 273 -5.81 8.58 8.69
C VAL A 273 -5.67 7.06 8.52
N ARG A 274 -4.96 6.39 9.43
CA ARG A 274 -4.83 4.93 9.43
C ARG A 274 -6.15 4.22 9.61
N GLN A 275 -6.93 4.65 10.62
CA GLN A 275 -8.25 4.06 10.86
C GLN A 275 -9.15 4.19 9.63
N ARG A 276 -9.19 5.36 9.00
CA ARG A 276 -9.97 5.59 7.78
C ARG A 276 -9.52 4.72 6.62
N ALA A 277 -8.21 4.54 6.45
CA ALA A 277 -7.66 3.70 5.39
C ALA A 277 -8.00 2.21 5.63
N ASP A 278 -7.91 1.73 6.87
CA ASP A 278 -8.27 0.35 7.24
C ASP A 278 -9.77 0.08 7.09
N GLU A 279 -10.62 1.01 7.53
CA GLU A 279 -12.07 0.93 7.32
C GLU A 279 -12.43 0.90 5.84
N LEU A 280 -11.81 1.77 5.05
CA LEU A 280 -11.99 1.78 3.60
C LEU A 280 -11.55 0.45 2.98
N ALA A 281 -10.39 -0.06 3.35
CA ALA A 281 -9.87 -1.32 2.82
C ALA A 281 -10.78 -2.51 3.16
N ARG A 282 -11.36 -2.56 4.37
CA ARG A 282 -12.36 -3.57 4.76
C ARG A 282 -13.65 -3.47 3.95
N ARG A 283 -14.18 -2.25 3.73
CA ARG A 283 -15.37 -2.06 2.88
C ARG A 283 -15.11 -2.50 1.44
N ILE A 284 -13.97 -2.12 0.85
CA ILE A 284 -13.59 -2.56 -0.50
C ILE A 284 -13.43 -4.09 -0.55
N TYR A 285 -12.80 -4.69 0.46
CA TYR A 285 -12.65 -6.15 0.56
C TYR A 285 -14.02 -6.83 0.46
N ASN A 286 -15.01 -6.39 1.24
CA ASN A 286 -16.36 -6.94 1.21
C ASN A 286 -17.08 -6.70 -0.13
N ASP A 287 -16.92 -5.53 -0.75
CA ASP A 287 -17.49 -5.27 -2.08
C ASP A 287 -16.94 -6.22 -3.16
N LEU A 288 -15.67 -6.63 -3.04
CA LEU A 288 -15.09 -7.65 -3.91
C LEU A 288 -15.65 -9.04 -3.61
N LEU A 289 -15.82 -9.39 -2.32
CA LEU A 289 -16.44 -10.65 -1.91
C LEU A 289 -17.89 -10.77 -2.40
N ALA A 290 -18.63 -9.67 -2.47
CA ALA A 290 -19.99 -9.65 -2.99
C ALA A 290 -20.06 -10.11 -4.46
N LYS A 291 -18.96 -10.06 -5.23
CA LYS A 291 -18.91 -10.58 -6.61
C LYS A 291 -18.94 -12.11 -6.69
N ILE A 292 -18.79 -12.78 -5.56
CA ILE A 292 -18.89 -14.24 -5.41
C ILE A 292 -19.93 -14.63 -4.36
N ASP A 293 -20.93 -13.77 -4.15
CA ASP A 293 -22.05 -13.98 -3.20
C ASP A 293 -21.56 -14.26 -1.77
N PHE A 294 -20.49 -13.58 -1.37
CA PHE A 294 -19.83 -13.76 -0.09
C PHE A 294 -19.79 -12.43 0.67
N SER A 295 -19.91 -12.50 1.99
CA SER A 295 -19.72 -11.34 2.88
C SER A 295 -19.12 -11.82 4.20
N LEU A 296 -18.40 -10.92 4.87
CA LEU A 296 -17.83 -11.13 6.19
C LEU A 296 -18.20 -9.97 7.11
N SER A 297 -18.40 -10.25 8.39
CA SER A 297 -18.46 -9.20 9.41
C SER A 297 -17.12 -8.47 9.56
N ASP A 298 -17.16 -7.31 10.21
CA ASP A 298 -15.96 -6.58 10.58
C ASP A 298 -15.00 -7.42 11.44
N ALA A 299 -15.54 -8.22 12.37
CA ALA A 299 -14.75 -9.10 13.24
C ALA A 299 -13.93 -10.11 12.41
N ALA A 300 -14.54 -10.73 11.39
CA ALA A 300 -13.84 -11.67 10.52
C ALA A 300 -12.83 -10.99 9.57
N LEU A 301 -13.06 -9.72 9.22
CA LEU A 301 -12.12 -8.93 8.42
C LEU A 301 -10.89 -8.43 9.19
N PHE A 302 -10.93 -8.42 10.53
CA PHE A 302 -9.75 -8.17 11.38
C PHE A 302 -8.77 -9.35 11.40
N LEU A 303 -9.22 -10.56 11.08
CA LEU A 303 -8.32 -11.70 11.00
C LEU A 303 -7.20 -11.45 9.97
N PRO A 304 -5.98 -11.95 10.20
CA PRO A 304 -4.88 -11.85 9.24
C PRO A 304 -5.26 -12.41 7.86
N ASP A 305 -4.69 -11.84 6.80
CA ASP A 305 -4.97 -12.23 5.42
C ASP A 305 -4.30 -13.55 4.99
N ILE A 306 -3.46 -14.12 5.85
CA ILE A 306 -2.97 -15.50 5.69
C ILE A 306 -4.07 -16.54 5.97
N VAL A 307 -5.11 -16.17 6.73
CA VAL A 307 -6.29 -17.01 6.95
C VAL A 307 -7.12 -17.02 5.67
N ASP A 308 -7.41 -18.21 5.15
CA ASP A 308 -8.23 -18.35 3.96
C ASP A 308 -9.70 -17.95 4.19
N LEU A 309 -10.36 -17.60 3.09
CA LEU A 309 -11.71 -17.05 3.08
C LEU A 309 -12.74 -17.97 3.75
N ASP A 310 -12.63 -19.30 3.57
CA ASP A 310 -13.59 -20.23 4.15
C ASP A 310 -13.41 -20.33 5.67
N ARG A 311 -12.16 -20.33 6.16
CA ARG A 311 -11.86 -20.24 7.61
C ARG A 311 -12.30 -18.91 8.23
N LYS A 312 -12.16 -17.80 7.51
CA LYS A 312 -12.71 -16.50 7.95
C LYS A 312 -14.23 -16.57 8.13
N ARG A 313 -14.95 -17.21 7.21
CA ARG A 313 -16.40 -17.42 7.35
C ARG A 313 -16.75 -18.35 8.49
N ASP A 314 -15.99 -19.42 8.71
CA ASP A 314 -16.20 -20.30 9.87
C ASP A 314 -16.06 -19.52 11.20
N PHE A 315 -15.04 -18.68 11.31
CA PHE A 315 -14.88 -17.77 12.45
C PHE A 315 -16.07 -16.84 12.60
N ASP A 316 -16.53 -16.27 11.50
CA ASP A 316 -17.67 -15.34 11.49
C ASP A 316 -18.97 -16.02 11.97
N GLN A 317 -19.21 -17.25 11.52
CA GLN A 317 -20.46 -17.97 11.81
C GLN A 317 -20.46 -18.68 13.17
N LYS A 318 -19.29 -19.00 13.73
CA LYS A 318 -19.18 -19.84 14.94
C LYS A 318 -18.51 -19.09 16.08
N THR A 319 -17.32 -18.54 15.83
CA THR A 319 -16.50 -17.94 16.87
C THR A 319 -16.99 -16.55 17.27
N THR A 320 -17.45 -15.74 16.32
CA THR A 320 -17.97 -14.39 16.63
C THR A 320 -19.24 -14.44 17.50
N PRO A 321 -20.27 -15.25 17.19
CA PRO A 321 -21.44 -15.39 18.07
C PRO A 321 -21.11 -15.97 19.44
N TRP A 322 -20.16 -16.91 19.50
CA TRP A 322 -19.66 -17.43 20.77
C TRP A 322 -19.02 -16.31 21.61
N LEU A 323 -18.14 -15.50 21.00
CA LEU A 323 -17.44 -14.41 21.66
C LEU A 323 -18.44 -13.37 22.20
N GLU A 324 -19.44 -12.99 21.40
CA GLU A 324 -20.49 -12.08 21.83
C GLU A 324 -21.29 -12.64 23.01
N THR A 325 -21.60 -13.93 22.99
CA THR A 325 -22.33 -14.61 24.08
C THR A 325 -21.49 -14.63 25.36
N ALA A 326 -20.21 -15.02 25.26
CA ALA A 326 -19.29 -15.09 26.39
C ALA A 326 -19.07 -13.70 27.03
N LEU A 327 -18.94 -12.64 26.21
CA LEU A 327 -18.84 -11.26 26.67
C LEU A 327 -20.11 -10.79 27.39
N ARG A 328 -21.30 -11.14 26.90
CA ARG A 328 -22.58 -10.78 27.54
C ARG A 328 -22.82 -11.54 28.83
N ALA A 329 -22.40 -12.80 28.89
CA ALA A 329 -22.61 -13.66 30.05
C ALA A 329 -21.60 -13.40 31.19
N GLY A 330 -20.51 -12.67 30.92
CA GLY A 330 -19.44 -12.46 31.90
C GLY A 330 -18.71 -13.75 32.26
N GLU A 331 -18.69 -14.73 31.34
CA GLU A 331 -18.14 -16.08 31.57
C GLU A 331 -16.62 -16.11 31.79
N HIS A 332 -15.94 -15.00 31.49
CA HIS A 332 -14.50 -14.85 31.68
C HIS A 332 -14.21 -13.86 32.81
N ALA A 333 -13.43 -14.31 33.78
CA ALA A 333 -13.06 -13.53 34.96
C ALA A 333 -12.22 -12.28 34.63
N ASP A 334 -11.46 -12.33 33.52
CA ASP A 334 -10.61 -11.25 33.03
C ASP A 334 -10.34 -11.39 31.51
N LEU A 335 -9.59 -10.42 30.97
CA LEU A 335 -9.18 -10.39 29.56
C LEU A 335 -8.30 -11.59 29.18
N GLU A 336 -7.45 -12.09 30.08
CA GLU A 336 -6.56 -13.22 29.77
C GLU A 336 -7.37 -14.51 29.58
N ALA A 337 -8.36 -14.76 30.43
CA ALA A 337 -9.26 -15.90 30.31
C ALA A 337 -10.08 -15.85 29.01
N LEU A 338 -10.54 -14.66 28.59
CA LEU A 338 -11.21 -14.46 27.31
C LEU A 338 -10.28 -14.77 26.13
N LEU A 339 -9.07 -14.22 26.15
CA LEU A 339 -8.07 -14.43 25.11
C LEU A 339 -7.63 -15.90 25.04
N ALA A 340 -7.53 -16.60 26.18
CA ALA A 340 -7.25 -18.03 26.21
C ALA A 340 -8.36 -18.85 25.56
N GLY A 341 -9.63 -18.56 25.87
CA GLY A 341 -10.79 -19.18 25.23
C GLY A 341 -10.81 -18.93 23.72
N LEU A 342 -10.58 -17.67 23.31
CA LEU A 342 -10.55 -17.30 21.89
C LEU A 342 -9.41 -18.01 21.15
N ARG A 343 -8.20 -18.08 21.73
CA ARG A 343 -7.06 -18.83 21.18
C ARG A 343 -7.41 -20.30 20.94
N GLN A 344 -8.18 -20.92 21.83
CA GLN A 344 -8.63 -22.30 21.64
C GLN A 344 -9.60 -22.43 20.46
N GLN A 345 -10.53 -21.48 20.29
CA GLN A 345 -11.48 -21.47 19.17
C GLN A 345 -10.79 -21.31 17.81
N VAL A 346 -9.69 -20.57 17.76
CA VAL A 346 -8.99 -20.22 16.51
C VAL A 346 -7.72 -21.04 16.24
N ALA A 347 -7.32 -21.94 17.16
CA ALA A 347 -6.04 -22.66 17.07
C ALA A 347 -5.86 -23.44 15.76
N ALA A 348 -6.95 -23.93 15.16
CA ALA A 348 -6.92 -24.68 13.90
C ALA A 348 -6.82 -23.77 12.65
N MET A 349 -6.98 -22.45 12.80
CA MET A 349 -7.07 -21.53 11.67
C MET A 349 -5.72 -21.26 11.00
N THR A 350 -4.62 -21.31 11.76
CA THR A 350 -3.26 -21.12 11.27
C THR A 350 -2.30 -22.09 11.98
N PRO A 351 -2.10 -23.31 11.45
CA PRO A 351 -1.22 -24.29 12.08
C PRO A 351 0.18 -23.70 12.33
N GLY A 352 0.63 -23.69 13.59
CA GLY A 352 1.95 -23.18 13.97
C GLY A 352 2.06 -21.66 14.15
N SER A 353 0.96 -20.91 14.09
CA SER A 353 0.94 -19.47 14.42
C SER A 353 -0.37 -19.08 15.14
N ASN A 354 -0.31 -18.03 15.95
CA ASN A 354 -1.49 -17.49 16.61
C ASN A 354 -2.17 -16.48 15.66
N PRO A 355 -3.45 -16.69 15.28
CA PRO A 355 -4.17 -15.78 14.38
C PRO A 355 -4.77 -14.55 15.08
N LEU A 356 -4.65 -14.46 16.41
CA LEU A 356 -4.99 -13.29 17.26
C LEU A 356 -3.72 -12.55 17.64
#